data_AF-A0A951PRA9-F1
#
_entry.id   AF-A0A951PRA9-F1
#
_cell.length_a   1.000
_cell.length_b   1.000
_cell.length_c   1.000
_cell.angle_alpha   90.00
_cell.angle_beta   90.00
_cell.angle_gamma   90.00
#
_symmetry.space_group_name_H-M   'P 1'
#
loop_
_entity.id
_entity.type
_entity.pdbx_description
1 polymer ?
#
loop_
_entity_poly.entity_id
_entity_poly.type
_entity_poly.pdbx_seq_one_letter_code
_entity_poly.pdbx_strand_id
1 'polypeptide(L)'
;MTSHELGNILDRIASGKDAEADITALRQLLSSSDRQSLLQLGKYGINVGQGQDIQIGDRIYRGADAETIRKIIQDELQSLQYGYNSQSVRNGLNALTELMAAPEVRAAVVAFRTDFQAVCEQIDVVGNYKDLHDLLHTLEFQCYGVIVHEAKRFPDDDTSLDKLMDYELTLQGIVTNMRDVAVQAALATNETKWIKVLGEATEELHRAIENLDTRLLDKAVRLINRVLAIQPSRINTSLNTAARALRLPALVKAMTCVRDNLAHGELDPEKTSQFKDGVEALANLDRSLTVLVHTHNDWQELDLELRRIEANLEQDTFELEMSWLDLKAMAESLCNSSIDEWALSFKKDSENLDSAITSQNPVKVKRYFRSYRRRAGDRFYRVDVELKRLCGNLRIVGEPLASVLRMIG
;
A
#
# COMPACT_ATOMS: atom_id res chain seq x y z
N MET A 1 -23.96 -15.91 -11.32
CA MET A 1 -22.81 -16.22 -12.19
C MET A 1 -22.73 -17.72 -12.43
N THR A 2 -22.61 -18.16 -13.66
CA THR A 2 -22.40 -19.58 -14.03
C THR A 2 -20.91 -19.94 -13.99
N SER A 3 -20.58 -21.25 -13.98
CA SER A 3 -19.19 -21.72 -14.07
C SER A 3 -18.50 -21.26 -15.37
N HIS A 4 -19.27 -21.20 -16.46
CA HIS A 4 -18.79 -20.73 -17.76
C HIS A 4 -18.48 -19.23 -17.76
N GLU A 5 -19.32 -18.41 -17.13
CA GLU A 5 -19.06 -16.97 -16.95
C GLU A 5 -17.83 -16.70 -16.09
N LEU A 6 -17.68 -17.44 -14.97
CA LEU A 6 -16.50 -17.35 -14.12
C LEU A 6 -15.23 -17.78 -14.86
N GLY A 7 -15.28 -18.88 -15.61
CA GLY A 7 -14.15 -19.30 -16.45
C GLY A 7 -13.75 -18.21 -17.45
N ASN A 8 -14.71 -17.54 -18.09
CA ASN A 8 -14.39 -16.49 -19.07
C ASN A 8 -13.72 -15.27 -18.44
N ILE A 9 -14.11 -14.90 -17.23
CA ILE A 9 -13.44 -13.86 -16.43
C ILE A 9 -11.99 -14.30 -16.14
N LEU A 10 -11.81 -15.55 -15.72
CA LEU A 10 -10.50 -16.05 -15.34
C LEU A 10 -9.55 -16.26 -16.52
N ASP A 11 -10.05 -16.60 -17.71
CA ASP A 11 -9.24 -16.63 -18.94
C ASP A 11 -8.73 -15.24 -19.31
N ARG A 12 -9.57 -14.21 -19.15
CA ARG A 12 -9.16 -12.81 -19.37
C ARG A 12 -8.10 -12.39 -18.35
N ILE A 13 -8.29 -12.75 -17.08
CA ILE A 13 -7.31 -12.51 -16.02
C ILE A 13 -5.98 -13.22 -16.31
N ALA A 14 -5.99 -14.51 -16.63
CA ALA A 14 -4.78 -15.27 -16.92
C ALA A 14 -4.01 -14.71 -18.12
N SER A 15 -4.73 -14.17 -19.11
CA SER A 15 -4.13 -13.54 -20.29
C SER A 15 -3.77 -12.07 -20.12
N GLY A 16 -3.99 -11.48 -18.94
CA GLY A 16 -3.73 -10.05 -18.65
C GLY A 16 -4.62 -9.10 -19.45
N LYS A 17 -5.84 -9.54 -19.79
CA LYS A 17 -6.84 -8.81 -20.59
C LYS A 17 -8.13 -8.55 -19.80
N ASP A 18 -8.08 -8.68 -18.48
CA ASP A 18 -9.20 -8.40 -17.61
C ASP A 18 -9.57 -6.91 -17.62
N ALA A 19 -10.87 -6.65 -17.52
CA ALA A 19 -11.42 -5.31 -17.35
C ALA A 19 -11.89 -5.09 -15.92
N GLU A 20 -12.07 -3.83 -15.49
CA GLU A 20 -12.58 -3.51 -14.15
C GLU A 20 -13.97 -4.16 -13.89
N ALA A 21 -14.76 -4.38 -14.95
CA ALA A 21 -16.02 -5.11 -14.87
C ALA A 21 -15.84 -6.59 -14.46
N ASP A 22 -14.74 -7.22 -14.89
CA ASP A 22 -14.40 -8.60 -14.55
C ASP A 22 -14.03 -8.72 -13.06
N ILE A 23 -13.20 -7.79 -12.59
CA ILE A 23 -12.81 -7.69 -11.19
C ILE A 23 -14.03 -7.39 -10.31
N THR A 24 -14.92 -6.50 -10.75
CA THR A 24 -16.16 -6.18 -10.04
C THR A 24 -17.10 -7.39 -9.93
N ALA A 25 -17.27 -8.15 -11.01
CA ALA A 25 -18.07 -9.37 -11.00
C ALA A 25 -17.48 -10.44 -10.06
N LEU A 26 -16.15 -10.55 -10.02
CA LEU A 26 -15.44 -11.44 -9.10
C LEU A 26 -15.66 -11.02 -7.63
N ARG A 27 -15.54 -9.72 -7.30
CA ARG A 27 -15.83 -9.17 -5.96
C ARG A 27 -17.25 -9.50 -5.51
N GLN A 28 -18.25 -9.28 -6.38
CA GLN A 28 -19.65 -9.58 -6.08
C GLN A 28 -19.85 -11.07 -5.75
N LEU A 29 -19.25 -11.97 -6.54
CA LEU A 29 -19.30 -13.40 -6.28
C LEU A 29 -18.71 -13.75 -4.91
N LEU A 30 -17.50 -13.26 -4.62
CA LEU A 30 -16.79 -13.52 -3.38
C LEU A 30 -17.53 -12.96 -2.15
N SER A 31 -18.18 -11.80 -2.28
CA SER A 31 -18.97 -11.19 -1.19
C SER A 31 -20.25 -11.95 -0.82
N SER A 32 -20.76 -12.79 -1.73
CA SER A 32 -22.03 -13.52 -1.55
C SER A 32 -21.87 -14.91 -0.93
N SER A 33 -20.63 -15.38 -0.71
CA SER A 33 -20.32 -16.72 -0.20
C SER A 33 -19.96 -16.68 1.29
N ASP A 34 -20.52 -17.59 2.07
CA ASP A 34 -20.32 -17.66 3.53
C ASP A 34 -18.84 -17.89 3.89
N ARG A 35 -18.35 -17.28 4.98
CA ARG A 35 -16.90 -17.11 5.28
C ARG A 35 -16.07 -18.40 5.30
N GLN A 36 -16.65 -19.53 5.70
CA GLN A 36 -16.00 -20.85 5.67
C GLN A 36 -15.90 -21.48 4.26
N SER A 37 -16.63 -20.92 3.29
CA SER A 37 -16.69 -21.33 1.88
C SER A 37 -15.80 -20.48 0.96
N LEU A 38 -14.93 -19.64 1.51
CA LEU A 38 -14.04 -18.76 0.71
C LEU A 38 -12.72 -19.44 0.32
N LEU A 39 -12.29 -20.46 1.08
CA LEU A 39 -11.14 -21.31 0.72
C LEU A 39 -11.52 -22.49 -0.19
N GLN A 40 -12.82 -22.77 -0.27
CA GLN A 40 -13.46 -23.68 -1.21
C GLN A 40 -14.72 -22.99 -1.69
N LEU A 41 -14.67 -22.30 -2.84
CA LEU A 41 -15.90 -21.85 -3.51
C LEU A 41 -16.72 -23.11 -3.82
N GLY A 42 -17.54 -23.53 -2.86
CA GLY A 42 -18.04 -24.91 -2.74
C GLY A 42 -18.96 -25.34 -3.88
N LYS A 43 -19.44 -24.37 -4.67
CA LYS A 43 -20.21 -24.60 -5.89
C LYS A 43 -19.35 -24.79 -7.15
N TYR A 44 -18.07 -24.40 -7.12
CA TYR A 44 -17.18 -24.34 -8.29
C TYR A 44 -15.86 -25.13 -8.13
N GLY A 45 -15.57 -25.70 -6.96
CA GLY A 45 -14.43 -26.59 -6.76
C GLY A 45 -13.06 -25.89 -6.68
N ILE A 46 -13.04 -24.59 -6.38
CA ILE A 46 -11.79 -23.80 -6.35
C ILE A 46 -11.11 -23.98 -4.99
N ASN A 47 -10.08 -24.83 -4.93
CA ASN A 47 -9.12 -24.88 -3.81
C ASN A 47 -8.05 -23.81 -4.05
N VAL A 48 -8.24 -22.62 -3.47
CA VAL A 48 -7.22 -21.54 -3.48
C VAL A 48 -6.08 -21.85 -2.51
N GLY A 49 -6.32 -22.75 -1.54
CA GLY A 49 -5.31 -23.24 -0.61
C GLY A 49 -4.57 -24.45 -1.15
N GLN A 50 -3.31 -24.26 -1.55
CA GLN A 50 -2.25 -25.30 -1.60
C GLN A 50 -2.16 -26.25 -2.83
N GLY A 51 -2.94 -26.08 -3.90
CA GLY A 51 -2.78 -26.87 -5.15
C GLY A 51 -2.00 -26.14 -6.28
N GLN A 52 -1.25 -26.87 -7.12
CA GLN A 52 -0.58 -26.30 -8.31
C GLN A 52 -1.55 -25.85 -9.42
N ASP A 53 -2.73 -26.45 -9.48
CA ASP A 53 -3.73 -26.22 -10.54
C ASP A 53 -5.01 -25.60 -9.96
N ILE A 54 -5.68 -24.74 -10.73
CA ILE A 54 -7.04 -24.27 -10.43
C ILE A 54 -8.00 -24.93 -11.41
N GLN A 55 -9.02 -25.62 -10.90
CA GLN A 55 -10.04 -26.25 -11.73
C GLN A 55 -11.41 -25.57 -11.55
N ILE A 56 -12.05 -25.20 -12.66
CA ILE A 56 -13.38 -24.57 -12.68
C ILE A 56 -14.19 -25.18 -13.82
N GLY A 57 -15.15 -26.02 -13.46
CA GLY A 57 -15.88 -26.83 -14.45
C GLY A 57 -14.91 -27.73 -15.22
N ASP A 58 -14.87 -27.53 -16.54
CA ASP A 58 -14.01 -28.23 -17.50
C ASP A 58 -12.64 -27.57 -17.70
N ARG A 59 -12.39 -26.38 -17.14
CA ARG A 59 -11.14 -25.63 -17.30
C ARG A 59 -10.14 -25.95 -16.20
N ILE A 60 -8.87 -26.08 -16.58
CA ILE A 60 -7.74 -26.31 -15.68
C ILE A 60 -6.66 -25.27 -15.98
N TYR A 61 -6.40 -24.39 -15.02
CA TYR A 61 -5.30 -23.41 -15.07
C TYR A 61 -4.08 -23.98 -14.36
N ARG A 62 -2.90 -23.82 -14.96
CA ARG A 62 -1.63 -24.36 -14.45
C ARG A 62 -0.52 -23.31 -14.50
N GLY A 63 0.50 -23.47 -13.66
CA GLY A 63 1.70 -22.62 -13.69
C GLY A 63 1.37 -21.14 -13.51
N ALA A 64 1.93 -20.28 -14.38
CA ALA A 64 1.79 -18.82 -14.30
C ALA A 64 0.33 -18.33 -14.37
N ASP A 65 -0.54 -19.03 -15.11
CA ASP A 65 -1.96 -18.67 -15.22
C ASP A 65 -2.68 -18.91 -13.89
N ALA A 66 -2.41 -20.05 -13.25
CA ALA A 66 -2.95 -20.37 -11.93
C ALA A 66 -2.42 -19.40 -10.85
N GLU A 67 -1.14 -19.03 -10.93
CA GLU A 67 -0.54 -18.06 -10.00
C GLU A 67 -1.18 -16.67 -10.15
N THR A 68 -1.37 -16.20 -11.39
CA THR A 68 -2.00 -14.91 -11.69
C THR A 68 -3.44 -14.86 -11.17
N ILE A 69 -4.22 -15.92 -11.41
CA ILE A 69 -5.60 -16.02 -10.91
C ILE A 69 -5.62 -16.08 -9.37
N ARG A 70 -4.78 -16.91 -8.74
CA ARG A 70 -4.72 -17.00 -7.26
C ARG A 70 -4.39 -15.65 -6.63
N LYS A 71 -3.41 -14.95 -7.20
CA LYS A 71 -3.00 -13.62 -6.73
C LYS A 71 -4.17 -12.64 -6.76
N ILE A 72 -4.86 -12.53 -7.89
CA ILE A 72 -6.01 -11.62 -8.01
C ILE A 72 -7.14 -12.00 -7.05
N ILE A 73 -7.46 -13.29 -6.90
CA ILE A 73 -8.48 -13.73 -5.93
C ILE A 73 -8.05 -13.41 -4.49
N GLN A 74 -6.79 -13.62 -4.12
CA GLN A 74 -6.28 -13.30 -2.78
C GLN A 74 -6.31 -11.80 -2.50
N ASP A 75 -5.86 -10.99 -3.46
CA ASP A 75 -5.91 -9.53 -3.39
C ASP A 75 -7.37 -9.07 -3.19
N GLU A 76 -8.33 -9.71 -3.89
CA GLU A 76 -9.76 -9.42 -3.73
C GLU A 76 -10.39 -9.92 -2.43
N LEU A 77 -9.94 -11.06 -1.90
CA LEU A 77 -10.40 -11.56 -0.59
C LEU A 77 -9.91 -10.67 0.55
N GLN A 78 -8.64 -10.26 0.52
CA GLN A 78 -8.14 -9.22 1.42
C GLN A 78 -8.90 -7.91 1.18
N SER A 79 -9.26 -7.63 -0.08
CA SER A 79 -10.05 -6.48 -0.47
C SER A 79 -11.44 -6.43 0.18
N LEU A 80 -12.06 -7.60 0.35
CA LEU A 80 -13.34 -7.72 1.03
C LEU A 80 -13.16 -7.68 2.56
N GLN A 81 -12.09 -8.27 3.08
CA GLN A 81 -11.84 -8.33 4.51
C GLN A 81 -11.64 -6.94 5.14
N TYR A 82 -10.79 -6.07 4.58
CA TYR A 82 -10.62 -4.73 5.18
C TYR A 82 -11.87 -3.86 5.03
N GLY A 83 -12.63 -4.00 3.93
CA GLY A 83 -13.89 -3.28 3.72
C GLY A 83 -14.99 -3.75 4.69
N TYR A 84 -15.05 -5.05 4.97
CA TYR A 84 -15.93 -5.58 6.01
C TYR A 84 -15.54 -5.05 7.39
N ASN A 85 -14.26 -5.03 7.73
CA ASN A 85 -13.80 -4.55 9.03
C ASN A 85 -14.16 -3.07 9.24
N SER A 86 -13.88 -2.19 8.28
CA SER A 86 -14.24 -0.77 8.40
C SER A 86 -15.76 -0.55 8.50
N GLN A 87 -16.55 -1.33 7.76
CA GLN A 87 -18.01 -1.30 7.87
C GLN A 87 -18.50 -1.79 9.24
N SER A 88 -17.94 -2.87 9.77
CA SER A 88 -18.29 -3.41 11.09
C SER A 88 -17.95 -2.41 12.19
N VAL A 89 -16.77 -1.78 12.13
CA VAL A 89 -16.39 -0.71 13.06
C VAL A 89 -17.38 0.45 12.99
N ARG A 90 -17.71 0.92 11.78
CA ARG A 90 -18.70 1.99 11.59
C ARG A 90 -20.06 1.64 12.20
N ASN A 91 -20.56 0.43 11.93
CA ASN A 91 -21.81 -0.05 12.49
C ASN A 91 -21.76 -0.11 14.02
N GLY A 92 -20.66 -0.60 14.59
CA GLY A 92 -20.48 -0.66 16.03
C GLY A 92 -20.41 0.71 16.69
N LEU A 93 -19.77 1.70 16.07
CA LEU A 93 -19.73 3.08 16.57
C LEU A 93 -21.09 3.79 16.48
N ASN A 94 -21.86 3.52 15.42
CA ASN A 94 -23.24 3.98 15.30
C ASN A 94 -24.12 3.33 16.38
N ALA A 95 -23.96 2.03 16.62
CA ALA A 95 -24.64 1.35 17.71
C ALA A 95 -24.25 1.92 19.09
N LEU A 96 -22.97 2.26 19.30
CA LEU A 96 -22.52 2.91 20.53
C LEU A 96 -23.21 4.27 20.75
N THR A 97 -23.33 5.06 19.68
CA THR A 97 -24.03 6.36 19.70
C THR A 97 -25.47 6.21 20.22
N GLU A 98 -26.18 5.16 19.79
CA GLU A 98 -27.53 4.86 20.27
C GLU A 98 -27.53 4.33 21.71
N LEU A 99 -26.61 3.42 22.06
CA LEU A 99 -26.47 2.88 23.42
C LEU A 99 -26.12 3.96 24.46
N MET A 100 -25.45 5.05 24.06
CA MET A 100 -25.14 6.20 24.91
C MET A 100 -26.38 6.99 25.35
N ALA A 101 -27.59 6.65 24.88
CA ALA A 101 -28.84 7.10 25.49
C ALA A 101 -28.96 6.64 26.96
N ALA A 102 -28.35 5.50 27.31
CA ALA A 102 -28.23 5.02 28.68
C ALA A 102 -27.11 5.79 29.44
N PRO A 103 -27.41 6.43 30.59
CA PRO A 103 -26.46 7.27 31.32
C PRO A 103 -25.16 6.55 31.71
N GLU A 104 -25.25 5.28 32.10
CA GLU A 104 -24.12 4.44 32.49
C GLU A 104 -23.17 4.17 31.32
N VAL A 105 -23.70 3.96 30.12
CA VAL A 105 -22.91 3.78 28.89
C VAL A 105 -22.22 5.09 28.55
N ARG A 106 -22.95 6.21 28.59
CA ARG A 106 -22.37 7.54 28.34
C ARG A 106 -21.24 7.85 29.32
N ALA A 107 -21.42 7.59 30.61
CA ALA A 107 -20.39 7.80 31.62
C ALA A 107 -19.13 6.95 31.37
N ALA A 108 -19.32 5.69 30.97
CA ALA A 108 -18.20 4.82 30.60
C ALA A 108 -17.43 5.35 29.38
N VAL A 109 -18.11 5.86 28.35
CA VAL A 109 -17.47 6.44 27.16
C VAL A 109 -16.75 7.75 27.48
N VAL A 110 -17.36 8.63 28.31
CA VAL A 110 -16.76 9.91 28.73
C VAL A 110 -15.40 9.70 29.41
N ALA A 111 -15.22 8.61 30.16
CA ALA A 111 -13.96 8.26 30.80
C ALA A 111 -12.78 8.09 29.81
N PHE A 112 -13.08 7.83 28.53
CA PHE A 112 -12.10 7.63 27.46
C PHE A 112 -12.09 8.75 26.42
N ARG A 113 -12.72 9.90 26.69
CA ARG A 113 -12.83 11.04 25.76
C ARG A 113 -11.51 11.43 25.09
N THR A 114 -10.42 11.43 25.86
CA THR A 114 -9.08 11.77 25.35
C THR A 114 -8.56 10.78 24.31
N ASP A 115 -8.89 9.49 24.44
CA ASP A 115 -8.45 8.47 23.48
C ASP A 115 -9.26 8.57 22.17
N PHE A 116 -10.57 8.83 22.26
CA PHE A 116 -11.39 9.12 21.06
C PHE A 116 -10.92 10.37 20.32
N GLN A 117 -10.63 11.45 21.05
CA GLN A 117 -10.13 12.69 20.47
C GLN A 117 -8.78 12.48 19.76
N ALA A 118 -7.83 11.82 20.42
CA ALA A 118 -6.52 11.56 19.85
C ALA A 118 -6.60 10.74 18.55
N VAL A 119 -7.45 9.71 18.48
CA VAL A 119 -7.63 8.93 17.25
C VAL A 119 -8.24 9.79 16.14
N CYS A 120 -9.30 10.57 16.43
CA CYS A 120 -9.94 11.43 15.43
C CYS A 120 -8.95 12.42 14.80
N GLU A 121 -8.11 13.05 15.63
CA GLU A 121 -7.12 14.02 15.16
C GLU A 121 -6.01 13.38 14.31
N GLN A 122 -5.69 12.11 14.53
CA GLN A 122 -4.55 11.44 13.88
C GLN A 122 -4.90 10.60 12.65
N ILE A 123 -6.17 10.17 12.48
CA ILE A 123 -6.61 9.39 11.30
C ILE A 123 -6.26 10.12 10.00
N ASP A 124 -6.58 11.41 9.93
CA ASP A 124 -6.33 12.22 8.74
C ASP A 124 -4.83 12.46 8.55
N VAL A 125 -4.08 12.67 9.63
CA VAL A 125 -2.62 12.87 9.57
C VAL A 125 -1.91 11.66 8.95
N VAL A 126 -2.25 10.44 9.39
CA VAL A 126 -1.70 9.21 8.82
C VAL A 126 -2.06 9.09 7.34
N GLY A 127 -3.33 9.32 6.99
CA GLY A 127 -3.78 9.27 5.61
C GLY A 127 -3.07 10.28 4.71
N ASN A 128 -2.86 11.51 5.18
CA ASN A 128 -2.25 12.59 4.40
C ASN A 128 -0.77 12.32 4.12
N TYR A 129 -0.01 11.80 5.10
CA TYR A 129 1.37 11.38 4.84
C TYR A 129 1.43 10.20 3.86
N LYS A 130 0.46 9.27 3.92
CA LYS A 130 0.39 8.16 2.96
C LYS A 130 0.08 8.65 1.55
N ASP A 131 -0.84 9.60 1.39
CA ASP A 131 -1.16 10.19 0.08
C ASP A 131 0.05 10.90 -0.53
N LEU A 132 0.82 11.66 0.28
CA LEU A 132 2.07 12.27 -0.17
C LEU A 132 3.14 11.24 -0.56
N HIS A 133 3.27 10.16 0.24
CA HIS A 133 4.18 9.07 -0.05
C HIS A 133 3.84 8.40 -1.39
N ASP A 134 2.56 8.16 -1.64
CA ASP A 134 2.10 7.55 -2.89
C ASP A 134 2.37 8.43 -4.09
N LEU A 135 2.13 9.73 -3.97
CA LEU A 135 2.44 10.67 -5.05
C LEU A 135 3.96 10.70 -5.34
N LEU A 136 4.81 10.55 -4.33
CA LEU A 136 6.26 10.41 -4.51
C LEU A 136 6.62 9.09 -5.20
N HIS A 137 5.98 7.98 -4.82
CA HIS A 137 6.13 6.69 -5.50
C HIS A 137 5.67 6.76 -6.97
N THR A 138 4.53 7.37 -7.25
CA THR A 138 4.03 7.61 -8.61
C THR A 138 5.04 8.43 -9.41
N LEU A 139 5.54 9.54 -8.83
CA LEU A 139 6.57 10.36 -9.46
C LEU A 139 7.81 9.54 -9.82
N GLU A 140 8.29 8.71 -8.90
CA GLU A 140 9.48 7.91 -9.11
C GLU A 140 9.32 6.84 -10.18
N PHE A 141 8.32 5.97 -10.02
CA PHE A 141 8.21 4.76 -10.84
C PHE A 141 7.51 5.00 -12.17
N GLN A 142 6.57 5.95 -12.21
CA GLN A 142 5.74 6.17 -13.41
C GLN A 142 6.23 7.35 -14.23
N CYS A 143 6.94 8.33 -13.66
CA CYS A 143 7.28 9.56 -14.38
C CYS A 143 8.81 9.75 -14.55
N TYR A 144 9.56 9.79 -13.45
CA TYR A 144 10.97 10.16 -13.44
C TYR A 144 11.84 9.25 -14.32
N GLY A 145 11.64 7.94 -14.25
CA GLY A 145 12.40 6.98 -15.06
C GLY A 145 12.26 7.20 -16.57
N VAL A 146 11.07 7.61 -17.03
CA VAL A 146 10.82 7.90 -18.45
C VAL A 146 11.46 9.23 -18.85
N ILE A 147 11.31 10.29 -18.05
CA ILE A 147 11.97 11.58 -18.30
C ILE A 147 13.49 11.40 -18.45
N VAL A 148 14.12 10.65 -17.55
CA VAL A 148 15.57 10.35 -17.61
C VAL A 148 15.95 9.55 -18.85
N HIS A 149 15.09 8.62 -19.29
CA HIS A 149 15.36 7.81 -20.49
C HIS A 149 15.31 8.67 -21.76
N GLU A 150 14.24 9.45 -21.92
CA GLU A 150 14.00 10.27 -23.11
C GLU A 150 14.96 11.47 -23.17
N ALA A 151 15.41 12.00 -22.02
CA ALA A 151 16.41 13.07 -21.96
C ALA A 151 17.73 12.72 -22.66
N LYS A 152 18.06 11.44 -22.85
CA LYS A 152 19.29 10.99 -23.53
C LYS A 152 19.27 11.23 -25.04
N ARG A 153 18.08 11.38 -25.63
CA ARG A 153 17.86 11.53 -27.08
C ARG A 153 17.33 12.92 -27.44
N PHE A 154 17.03 13.72 -26.44
CA PHE A 154 16.60 15.09 -26.60
C PHE A 154 17.78 16.01 -26.99
N PRO A 155 17.59 16.97 -27.91
CA PRO A 155 16.35 17.34 -28.60
C PRO A 155 16.20 16.68 -29.99
N ASP A 156 17.12 15.79 -30.38
CA ASP A 156 17.26 15.34 -31.77
C ASP A 156 16.23 14.27 -32.20
N ASP A 157 15.50 13.67 -31.26
CA ASP A 157 14.47 12.66 -31.51
C ASP A 157 13.06 13.20 -31.23
N ASP A 158 12.28 13.46 -32.29
CA ASP A 158 10.89 13.95 -32.22
C ASP A 158 10.00 13.04 -31.36
N THR A 159 10.24 11.72 -31.38
CA THR A 159 9.44 10.78 -30.56
C THR A 159 9.75 10.94 -29.07
N SER A 160 10.99 11.25 -28.71
CA SER A 160 11.38 11.55 -27.33
C SER A 160 10.80 12.90 -26.89
N LEU A 161 10.70 13.88 -27.79
CA LEU A 161 10.07 15.17 -27.51
C LEU A 161 8.58 15.01 -27.17
N ASP A 162 7.81 14.29 -27.98
CA ASP A 162 6.38 14.04 -27.74
C ASP A 162 6.15 13.36 -26.38
N LYS A 163 6.96 12.35 -26.06
CA LYS A 163 6.89 11.70 -24.74
C LYS A 163 7.23 12.66 -23.61
N LEU A 164 8.26 13.49 -23.76
CA LEU A 164 8.61 14.46 -22.73
C LEU A 164 7.47 15.45 -22.47
N MET A 165 6.70 15.83 -23.50
CA MET A 165 5.48 16.65 -23.35
C MET A 165 4.39 15.91 -22.55
N ASP A 166 4.14 14.64 -22.84
CA ASP A 166 3.17 13.83 -22.07
C ASP A 166 3.58 13.68 -20.58
N TYR A 167 4.87 13.46 -20.35
CA TYR A 167 5.41 13.32 -18.99
C TYR A 167 5.55 14.66 -18.26
N GLU A 168 5.64 15.79 -18.97
CA GLU A 168 5.52 17.12 -18.39
C GLU A 168 4.13 17.34 -17.79
N LEU A 169 3.07 17.04 -18.54
CA LEU A 169 1.68 17.10 -18.05
C LEU A 169 1.46 16.15 -16.86
N THR A 170 2.04 14.95 -16.92
CA THR A 170 2.00 13.98 -15.83
C THR A 170 2.66 14.54 -14.57
N LEU A 171 3.87 15.12 -14.70
CA LEU A 171 4.58 15.75 -13.60
C LEU A 171 3.79 16.92 -13.01
N GLN A 172 3.21 17.79 -13.84
CA GLN A 172 2.35 18.90 -13.40
C GLN A 172 1.17 18.40 -12.57
N GLY A 173 0.49 17.34 -13.02
CA GLY A 173 -0.63 16.73 -12.29
C GLY A 173 -0.20 16.19 -10.93
N ILE A 174 0.91 15.46 -10.86
CA ILE A 174 1.44 14.92 -9.60
C ILE A 174 1.79 16.05 -8.61
N VAL A 175 2.49 17.09 -9.08
CA VAL A 175 2.90 18.23 -8.24
C VAL A 175 1.68 19.00 -7.73
N THR A 176 0.64 19.15 -8.56
CA THR A 176 -0.63 19.79 -8.16
C THR A 176 -1.30 18.98 -7.06
N ASN A 177 -1.45 17.67 -7.24
CA ASN A 177 -2.04 16.80 -6.21
C ASN A 177 -1.24 16.84 -4.89
N MET A 178 0.09 16.90 -4.95
CA MET A 178 0.92 17.04 -3.74
C MET A 178 0.65 18.35 -3.00
N ARG A 179 0.44 19.45 -3.74
CA ARG A 179 0.08 20.75 -3.15
C ARG A 179 -1.30 20.69 -2.51
N ASP A 180 -2.27 20.07 -3.17
CA ASP A 180 -3.64 19.95 -2.66
C ASP A 180 -3.68 19.16 -1.35
N VAL A 181 -2.99 18.02 -1.28
CA VAL A 181 -2.85 17.23 -0.05
C VAL A 181 -2.17 18.06 1.03
N ALA A 182 -1.08 18.76 0.72
CA ALA A 182 -0.36 19.59 1.68
C ALA A 182 -1.21 20.74 2.25
N VAL A 183 -2.04 21.37 1.42
CA VAL A 183 -2.97 22.43 1.83
C VAL A 183 -4.11 21.86 2.68
N GLN A 184 -4.74 20.78 2.24
CA GLN A 184 -5.83 20.13 2.96
C GLN A 184 -5.38 19.65 4.35
N ALA A 185 -4.17 19.11 4.43
CA ALA A 185 -3.57 18.62 5.66
C ALA A 185 -3.01 19.73 6.57
N ALA A 186 -3.03 20.99 6.11
CA ALA A 186 -2.42 22.13 6.80
C ALA A 186 -0.96 21.87 7.23
N LEU A 187 -0.18 21.16 6.40
CA LEU A 187 1.19 20.81 6.73
C LEU A 187 2.07 22.06 6.82
N ALA A 188 2.98 22.07 7.78
CA ALA A 188 3.84 23.20 8.03
C ALA A 188 4.73 23.49 6.80
N THR A 189 5.01 24.78 6.54
CA THR A 189 5.72 25.20 5.33
C THR A 189 7.08 24.53 5.17
N ASN A 190 7.79 24.27 6.27
CA ASN A 190 9.07 23.54 6.28
C ASN A 190 8.95 22.10 5.77
N GLU A 191 7.83 21.43 6.01
CA GLU A 191 7.57 20.06 5.59
C GLU A 191 7.21 19.97 4.10
N THR A 192 6.83 21.08 3.48
CA THR A 192 6.33 21.15 2.09
C THR A 192 7.25 21.93 1.15
N LYS A 193 8.39 22.47 1.64
CA LYS A 193 9.36 23.22 0.82
C LYS A 193 9.83 22.44 -0.41
N TRP A 194 9.99 21.13 -0.30
CA TRP A 194 10.43 20.29 -1.42
C TRP A 194 9.39 20.17 -2.55
N ILE A 195 8.10 20.39 -2.26
CA ILE A 195 7.05 20.45 -3.30
C ILE A 195 7.26 21.67 -4.19
N LYS A 196 7.79 22.78 -3.63
CA LYS A 196 8.17 23.96 -4.43
C LYS A 196 9.33 23.65 -5.37
N VAL A 197 10.31 22.85 -4.91
CA VAL A 197 11.43 22.39 -5.75
C VAL A 197 10.93 21.54 -6.92
N LEU A 198 9.92 20.70 -6.71
CA LEU A 198 9.28 19.98 -7.83
C LEU A 198 8.54 20.92 -8.78
N GLY A 199 7.88 21.96 -8.25
CA GLY A 199 7.30 23.02 -9.07
C GLY A 199 8.31 23.74 -9.95
N GLU A 200 9.47 24.08 -9.40
CA GLU A 200 10.60 24.63 -10.17
C GLU A 200 11.04 23.63 -11.25
N ALA A 201 11.19 22.34 -10.92
CA ALA A 201 11.57 21.32 -11.89
C ALA A 201 10.56 21.21 -13.05
N THR A 202 9.27 21.35 -12.78
CA THR A 202 8.21 21.38 -13.78
C THR A 202 8.36 22.58 -14.73
N GLU A 203 8.63 23.77 -14.20
CA GLU A 203 8.87 24.98 -15.01
C GLU A 203 10.14 24.85 -15.86
N GLU A 204 11.21 24.26 -15.30
CA GLU A 204 12.44 24.00 -16.05
C GLU A 204 12.22 23.00 -17.19
N LEU A 205 11.45 21.93 -16.94
CA LEU A 205 11.11 20.93 -17.96
C LEU A 205 10.29 21.55 -19.09
N HIS A 206 9.27 22.34 -18.75
CA HIS A 206 8.45 23.07 -19.72
C HIS A 206 9.32 23.95 -20.63
N ARG A 207 10.15 24.80 -20.04
CA ARG A 207 11.05 25.69 -20.81
C ARG A 207 12.08 24.92 -21.63
N ALA A 208 12.55 23.78 -21.14
CA ALA A 208 13.45 22.92 -21.89
C ALA A 208 12.78 22.44 -23.17
N ILE A 209 11.55 21.91 -23.08
CA ILE A 209 10.76 21.43 -24.22
C ILE A 209 10.47 22.56 -25.19
N GLU A 210 9.97 23.71 -24.71
CA GLU A 210 9.63 24.86 -25.56
C GLU A 210 10.83 25.41 -26.35
N ASN A 211 12.01 25.42 -25.73
CA ASN A 211 13.21 26.05 -26.30
C ASN A 211 14.24 25.04 -26.82
N LEU A 212 13.92 23.74 -26.79
CA LEU A 212 14.84 22.64 -27.11
C LEU A 212 16.17 22.72 -26.34
N ASP A 213 16.13 23.16 -25.07
CA ASP A 213 17.32 23.43 -24.25
C ASP A 213 17.69 22.25 -23.32
N THR A 214 18.76 21.54 -23.68
CA THR A 214 19.28 20.39 -22.94
C THR A 214 19.75 20.73 -21.52
N ARG A 215 20.23 21.96 -21.28
CA ARG A 215 20.71 22.37 -19.95
C ARG A 215 19.56 22.56 -18.97
N LEU A 216 18.44 23.09 -19.46
CA LEU A 216 17.22 23.22 -18.65
C LEU A 216 16.63 21.84 -18.35
N LEU A 217 16.65 20.92 -19.30
CA LEU A 217 16.23 19.53 -19.08
C LEU A 217 17.08 18.83 -18.01
N ASP A 218 18.41 18.94 -18.13
CA ASP A 218 19.34 18.41 -17.13
C ASP A 218 19.14 19.02 -15.73
N LYS A 219 18.74 20.29 -15.67
CA LYS A 219 18.41 20.96 -14.41
C LYS A 219 17.12 20.38 -13.82
N ALA A 220 16.06 20.22 -14.61
CA ALA A 220 14.80 19.61 -14.17
C ALA A 220 15.03 18.20 -13.62
N VAL A 221 15.75 17.35 -14.36
CA VAL A 221 16.10 15.98 -13.94
C VAL A 221 16.83 15.97 -12.61
N ARG A 222 17.83 16.85 -12.42
CA ARG A 222 18.58 16.96 -11.16
C ARG A 222 17.72 17.42 -9.98
N LEU A 223 16.78 18.34 -10.19
CA LEU A 223 15.86 18.81 -9.16
C LEU A 223 14.91 17.67 -8.72
N ILE A 224 14.33 16.93 -9.67
CA ILE A 224 13.48 15.77 -9.36
C ILE A 224 14.27 14.71 -8.59
N ASN A 225 15.45 14.33 -9.10
CA ASN A 225 16.32 13.34 -8.46
C ASN A 225 16.66 13.71 -7.02
N ARG A 226 16.96 14.99 -6.75
CA ARG A 226 17.26 15.49 -5.41
C ARG A 226 16.10 15.30 -4.45
N VAL A 227 14.87 15.51 -4.91
CA VAL A 227 13.66 15.30 -4.10
C VAL A 227 13.45 13.81 -3.84
N LEU A 228 13.49 12.99 -4.88
CA LEU A 228 13.29 11.53 -4.78
C LEU A 228 14.37 10.83 -3.96
N ALA A 229 15.59 11.35 -3.91
CA ALA A 229 16.67 10.81 -3.09
C ALA A 229 16.49 11.01 -1.57
N ILE A 230 15.58 11.90 -1.14
CA ILE A 230 15.48 12.31 0.27
C ILE A 230 14.05 12.20 0.82
N GLN A 231 13.07 12.67 0.07
CA GLN A 231 11.71 12.86 0.60
C GLN A 231 10.93 11.57 0.83
N PRO A 232 11.02 10.50 0.00
CA PRO A 232 10.31 9.25 0.28
C PRO A 232 10.62 8.70 1.68
N SER A 233 11.89 8.64 2.08
CA SER A 233 12.29 8.18 3.42
C SER A 233 11.77 9.08 4.52
N ARG A 234 11.84 10.41 4.36
CA ARG A 234 11.35 11.38 5.36
C ARG A 234 9.85 11.32 5.55
N ILE A 235 9.10 11.22 4.46
CA ILE A 235 7.64 11.07 4.51
C ILE A 235 7.28 9.73 5.14
N ASN A 236 8.00 8.65 4.82
CA ASN A 236 7.83 7.36 5.51
C ASN A 236 8.09 7.47 7.03
N THR A 237 9.16 8.14 7.47
CA THR A 237 9.38 8.39 8.91
C THR A 237 8.23 9.17 9.55
N SER A 238 7.67 10.15 8.85
CA SER A 238 6.54 10.96 9.33
C SER A 238 5.25 10.13 9.40
N LEU A 239 4.99 9.30 8.39
CA LEU A 239 3.90 8.33 8.36
C LEU A 239 3.99 7.34 9.53
N ASN A 240 5.16 6.75 9.76
CA ASN A 240 5.39 5.82 10.88
C ASN A 240 5.18 6.49 12.24
N THR A 241 5.61 7.75 12.37
CA THR A 241 5.42 8.55 13.58
C THR A 241 3.94 8.82 13.82
N ALA A 242 3.21 9.25 12.78
CA ALA A 242 1.77 9.47 12.85
C ALA A 242 0.99 8.18 13.17
N ALA A 243 1.38 7.05 12.57
CA ALA A 243 0.74 5.76 12.82
C ALA A 243 0.90 5.32 14.29
N ARG A 244 2.07 5.59 14.90
CA ARG A 244 2.27 5.37 16.35
C ARG A 244 1.47 6.36 17.21
N ALA A 245 1.38 7.62 16.78
CA ALA A 245 0.62 8.67 17.47
C ALA A 245 -0.90 8.46 17.40
N LEU A 246 -1.40 7.70 16.41
CA LEU A 246 -2.81 7.35 16.27
C LEU A 246 -3.38 6.69 17.53
N ARG A 247 -2.56 5.98 18.32
CA ARG A 247 -2.96 5.35 19.59
C ARG A 247 -4.20 4.44 19.48
N LEU A 248 -4.39 3.81 18.32
CA LEU A 248 -5.46 2.85 18.07
C LEU A 248 -5.55 1.71 19.12
N PRO A 249 -4.44 1.19 19.68
CA PRO A 249 -4.51 0.22 20.78
C PRO A 249 -5.21 0.75 22.04
N ALA A 250 -5.08 2.05 22.33
CA ALA A 250 -5.75 2.68 23.47
C ALA A 250 -7.27 2.76 23.23
N LEU A 251 -7.70 3.10 22.01
CA LEU A 251 -9.11 3.10 21.65
C LEU A 251 -9.71 1.70 21.66
N VAL A 252 -9.00 0.68 21.16
CA VAL A 252 -9.42 -0.72 21.25
C VAL A 252 -9.64 -1.12 22.71
N LYS A 253 -8.70 -0.76 23.60
CA LYS A 253 -8.84 -1.01 25.04
C LYS A 253 -10.03 -0.29 25.65
N ALA A 254 -10.24 0.99 25.30
CA ALA A 254 -11.37 1.78 25.75
C ALA A 254 -12.71 1.15 25.34
N MET A 255 -12.87 0.82 24.04
CA MET A 255 -14.10 0.20 23.53
C MET A 255 -14.33 -1.19 24.13
N THR A 256 -13.28 -1.96 24.37
CA THR A 256 -13.34 -3.24 25.08
C THR A 256 -13.86 -3.06 26.51
N CYS A 257 -13.36 -2.07 27.24
CA CYS A 257 -13.82 -1.77 28.60
C CYS A 257 -15.30 -1.34 28.63
N VAL A 258 -15.72 -0.50 27.68
CA VAL A 258 -17.13 -0.11 27.54
C VAL A 258 -17.97 -1.37 27.30
N ARG A 259 -17.58 -2.22 26.34
CA ARG A 259 -18.28 -3.48 25.99
C ARG A 259 -18.46 -4.40 27.20
N ASP A 260 -17.42 -4.56 28.01
CA ASP A 260 -17.46 -5.46 29.16
C ASP A 260 -18.39 -4.93 30.28
N ASN A 261 -18.57 -3.61 30.37
CA ASN A 261 -19.54 -2.98 31.28
C ASN A 261 -20.99 -3.09 30.80
N LEU A 262 -21.25 -3.27 29.50
CA LEU A 262 -22.60 -3.40 28.95
C LEU A 262 -23.32 -4.71 29.38
N ALA A 263 -22.59 -5.70 29.90
CA ALA A 263 -23.16 -6.99 30.29
C ALA A 263 -24.17 -6.93 31.44
N HIS A 264 -24.35 -5.77 32.09
CA HIS A 264 -25.09 -5.62 33.34
C HIS A 264 -26.41 -4.83 33.22
N GLY A 265 -26.79 -4.35 32.03
CA GLY A 265 -28.01 -3.55 31.81
C GLY A 265 -29.02 -4.16 30.83
N GLU A 266 -30.30 -3.76 30.93
CA GLU A 266 -31.34 -4.04 29.92
C GLU A 266 -31.14 -3.12 28.70
N LEU A 267 -30.17 -3.47 27.85
CA LEU A 267 -29.86 -2.75 26.61
C LEU A 267 -30.40 -3.48 25.39
N ASP A 268 -30.54 -2.76 24.28
CA ASP A 268 -30.92 -3.33 22.98
C ASP A 268 -29.92 -4.45 22.59
N PRO A 269 -30.39 -5.71 22.44
CA PRO A 269 -29.52 -6.85 22.12
C PRO A 269 -28.85 -6.73 20.74
N GLU A 270 -29.54 -6.15 19.76
CA GLU A 270 -29.01 -5.98 18.41
C GLU A 270 -27.89 -4.95 18.41
N LYS A 271 -28.10 -3.80 19.05
CA LYS A 271 -27.08 -2.75 19.18
C LYS A 271 -25.88 -3.20 19.99
N THR A 272 -26.12 -3.99 21.04
CA THR A 272 -25.06 -4.61 21.83
C THR A 272 -24.22 -5.57 20.98
N SER A 273 -24.85 -6.38 20.12
CA SER A 273 -24.12 -7.26 19.19
C SER A 273 -23.31 -6.47 18.17
N GLN A 274 -23.92 -5.48 17.51
CA GLN A 274 -23.24 -4.61 16.53
C GLN A 274 -22.03 -3.91 17.14
N PHE A 275 -22.15 -3.43 18.39
CA PHE A 275 -21.03 -2.83 19.10
C PHE A 275 -19.90 -3.84 19.37
N LYS A 276 -20.22 -5.06 19.82
CA LYS A 276 -19.24 -6.14 20.03
C LYS A 276 -18.47 -6.46 18.75
N ASP A 277 -19.17 -6.65 17.64
CA ASP A 277 -18.58 -6.93 16.32
C ASP A 277 -17.69 -5.75 15.85
N GLY A 278 -18.09 -4.52 16.16
CA GLY A 278 -17.29 -3.32 15.90
C GLY A 278 -15.99 -3.27 16.72
N VAL A 279 -16.01 -3.64 18.00
CA VAL A 279 -14.80 -3.70 18.84
C VAL A 279 -13.80 -4.73 18.29
N GLU A 280 -14.28 -5.92 17.91
CA GLU A 280 -13.43 -6.97 17.34
C GLU A 280 -12.84 -6.56 15.99
N ALA A 281 -13.65 -5.94 15.13
CA ALA A 281 -13.20 -5.41 13.85
C ALA A 281 -12.16 -4.29 14.02
N LEU A 282 -12.30 -3.43 15.04
CA LEU A 282 -11.31 -2.39 15.34
C LEU A 282 -9.98 -2.99 15.81
N ALA A 283 -10.03 -4.01 16.66
CA ALA A 283 -8.83 -4.73 17.10
C ALA A 283 -8.10 -5.41 15.94
N ASN A 284 -8.83 -5.91 14.95
CA ASN A 284 -8.25 -6.45 13.72
C ASN A 284 -7.61 -5.35 12.86
N LEU A 285 -8.28 -4.20 12.73
CA LEU A 285 -7.75 -3.04 12.01
C LEU A 285 -6.43 -2.54 12.62
N ASP A 286 -6.37 -2.47 13.95
CA ASP A 286 -5.17 -2.11 14.72
C ASP A 286 -4.00 -3.06 14.47
N ARG A 287 -4.24 -4.37 14.56
CA ARG A 287 -3.23 -5.39 14.29
C ARG A 287 -2.70 -5.28 12.85
N SER A 288 -3.61 -5.15 11.88
CA SER A 288 -3.24 -5.00 10.48
C SER A 288 -2.43 -3.73 10.23
N LEU A 289 -2.80 -2.61 10.83
CA LEU A 289 -2.06 -1.34 10.68
C LEU A 289 -0.66 -1.47 11.24
N THR A 290 -0.54 -2.01 12.45
CA THR A 290 0.76 -2.19 13.11
C THR A 290 1.70 -3.05 12.27
N VAL A 291 1.21 -4.18 11.75
CA VAL A 291 2.00 -5.08 10.90
C VAL A 291 2.37 -4.39 9.59
N LEU A 292 1.42 -3.80 8.88
CA LEU A 292 1.68 -3.20 7.56
C LEU A 292 2.61 -1.99 7.62
N VAL A 293 2.46 -1.13 8.63
CA VAL A 293 3.35 0.03 8.85
C VAL A 293 4.79 -0.44 9.10
N HIS A 294 4.97 -1.46 9.95
CA HIS A 294 6.30 -2.02 10.21
C HIS A 294 6.90 -2.69 8.97
N THR A 295 6.13 -3.58 8.31
CA THR A 295 6.59 -4.26 7.10
C THR A 295 6.90 -3.28 5.97
N HIS A 296 6.09 -2.22 5.80
CA HIS A 296 6.34 -1.15 4.82
C HIS A 296 7.66 -0.44 5.11
N ASN A 297 7.92 -0.08 6.37
CA ASN A 297 9.19 0.55 6.76
C ASN A 297 10.40 -0.35 6.44
N ASP A 298 10.31 -1.63 6.77
CA ASP A 298 11.42 -2.58 6.53
C ASP A 298 11.69 -2.75 5.02
N TRP A 299 10.63 -2.75 4.19
CA TRP A 299 10.78 -2.75 2.73
C TRP A 299 11.36 -1.44 2.19
N GLN A 300 10.98 -0.29 2.76
CA GLN A 300 11.56 1.02 2.40
C GLN A 300 13.07 1.03 2.69
N GLU A 301 13.50 0.50 3.85
CA GLU A 301 14.92 0.41 4.22
C GLU A 301 15.70 -0.47 3.24
N LEU A 302 15.18 -1.66 2.91
CA LEU A 302 15.80 -2.53 1.91
C LEU A 302 15.87 -1.85 0.53
N ASP A 303 14.80 -1.18 0.10
CA ASP A 303 14.74 -0.51 -1.20
C ASP A 303 15.76 0.65 -1.32
N LEU A 304 15.99 1.40 -0.25
CA LEU A 304 17.03 2.45 -0.20
C LEU A 304 18.43 1.88 -0.41
N GLU A 305 18.75 0.78 0.27
CA GLU A 305 20.04 0.10 0.13
C GLU A 305 20.23 -0.45 -1.29
N LEU A 306 19.19 -1.06 -1.85
CA LEU A 306 19.21 -1.57 -3.22
C LEU A 306 19.42 -0.45 -4.25
N ARG A 307 18.75 0.70 -4.11
CA ARG A 307 18.95 1.86 -5.01
C ARG A 307 20.37 2.39 -4.93
N ARG A 308 20.93 2.50 -3.73
CA ARG A 308 22.30 2.98 -3.51
C ARG A 308 23.31 2.11 -4.26
N ILE A 309 23.15 0.79 -4.19
CA ILE A 309 24.01 -0.17 -4.88
C ILE A 309 23.77 -0.14 -6.40
N GLU A 310 22.51 -0.09 -6.83
CA GLU A 310 22.14 -0.03 -8.25
C GLU A 310 22.76 1.17 -8.96
N ALA A 311 22.89 2.32 -8.29
CA ALA A 311 23.50 3.53 -8.85
C ALA A 311 24.95 3.35 -9.29
N ASN A 312 25.71 2.45 -8.65
CA ASN A 312 27.13 2.20 -8.96
C ASN A 312 27.37 0.86 -9.67
N LEU A 313 26.36 -0.01 -9.73
CA LEU A 313 26.48 -1.38 -10.21
C LEU A 313 26.99 -1.50 -11.66
N GLU A 314 26.75 -0.51 -12.51
CA GLU A 314 27.26 -0.54 -13.88
C GLU A 314 28.79 -0.39 -13.93
N GLN A 315 29.37 0.37 -12.99
CA GLN A 315 30.81 0.63 -12.92
C GLN A 315 31.56 -0.58 -12.36
N ASP A 316 31.13 -1.07 -11.20
CA ASP A 316 31.70 -2.26 -10.55
C ASP A 316 30.69 -2.97 -9.63
N THR A 317 31.06 -4.14 -9.13
CA THR A 317 30.24 -4.95 -8.20
C THR A 317 30.70 -4.86 -6.75
N PHE A 318 31.70 -4.04 -6.45
CA PHE A 318 32.38 -4.05 -5.15
C PHE A 318 31.45 -3.65 -4.00
N GLU A 319 30.68 -2.57 -4.17
CA GLU A 319 29.70 -2.11 -3.17
C GLU A 319 28.64 -3.17 -2.84
N LEU A 320 28.19 -3.92 -3.86
CA LEU A 320 27.25 -5.02 -3.68
C LEU A 320 27.90 -6.16 -2.90
N GLU A 321 29.11 -6.57 -3.27
CA GLU A 321 29.84 -7.65 -2.61
C GLU A 321 30.09 -7.34 -1.14
N MET A 322 30.46 -6.10 -0.82
CA MET A 322 30.70 -5.63 0.55
C MET A 322 29.42 -5.57 1.40
N SER A 323 28.29 -5.20 0.79
CA SER A 323 27.01 -5.00 1.49
C SER A 323 26.10 -6.23 1.45
N TRP A 324 26.48 -7.29 0.74
CA TRP A 324 25.58 -8.41 0.43
C TRP A 324 25.10 -9.16 1.68
N LEU A 325 25.97 -9.39 2.66
CA LEU A 325 25.61 -10.09 3.89
C LEU A 325 24.52 -9.36 4.67
N ASP A 326 24.65 -8.03 4.79
CA ASP A 326 23.67 -7.19 5.49
C ASP A 326 22.35 -7.12 4.71
N LEU A 327 22.41 -6.93 3.39
CA LEU A 327 21.23 -6.97 2.51
C LEU A 327 20.48 -8.31 2.60
N LYS A 328 21.22 -9.42 2.60
CA LYS A 328 20.66 -10.75 2.70
C LYS A 328 19.96 -10.95 4.04
N ALA A 329 20.57 -10.50 5.14
CA ALA A 329 19.95 -10.56 6.47
C ALA A 329 18.65 -9.73 6.55
N MET A 330 18.64 -8.51 5.99
CA MET A 330 17.42 -7.68 5.90
C MET A 330 16.31 -8.35 5.09
N ALA A 331 16.66 -8.98 3.97
CA ALA A 331 15.68 -9.68 3.15
C ALA A 331 15.16 -10.97 3.78
N GLU A 332 16.01 -11.68 4.52
CA GLU A 332 15.62 -12.87 5.28
C GLU A 332 14.62 -12.54 6.39
N SER A 333 14.79 -11.42 7.10
CA SER A 333 13.82 -10.96 8.11
C SER A 333 12.48 -10.58 7.49
N LEU A 334 12.47 -9.99 6.29
CA LEU A 334 11.24 -9.71 5.53
C LEU A 334 10.52 -10.98 5.07
N CYS A 335 11.24 -12.09 4.90
CA CYS A 335 10.70 -13.37 4.47
C CYS A 335 10.30 -14.31 5.62
N ASN A 336 10.32 -13.83 6.88
CA ASN A 336 10.36 -14.65 8.08
C ASN A 336 9.29 -15.76 8.11
N SER A 337 9.73 -17.02 8.11
CA SER A 337 8.91 -18.24 8.05
C SER A 337 7.77 -18.27 7.01
N SER A 338 7.72 -17.31 6.09
CA SER A 338 6.71 -17.28 5.04
C SER A 338 6.98 -18.44 4.08
N ILE A 339 5.92 -19.22 3.88
CA ILE A 339 5.84 -20.29 2.89
C ILE A 339 5.17 -19.81 1.61
N ASP A 340 4.91 -18.50 1.49
CA ASP A 340 4.27 -17.92 0.32
C ASP A 340 5.20 -18.03 -0.89
N GLU A 341 4.60 -18.19 -2.06
CA GLU A 341 5.31 -18.37 -3.33
C GLU A 341 6.25 -17.20 -3.66
N TRP A 342 5.86 -15.98 -3.30
CA TRP A 342 6.70 -14.78 -3.46
C TRP A 342 7.97 -14.87 -2.61
N ALA A 343 7.86 -15.36 -1.37
CA ALA A 343 8.98 -15.46 -0.42
C ALA A 343 9.95 -16.56 -0.86
N LEU A 344 9.43 -17.69 -1.33
CA LEU A 344 10.24 -18.77 -1.91
C LEU A 344 11.01 -18.30 -3.14
N SER A 345 10.33 -17.56 -4.04
CA SER A 345 10.96 -17.03 -5.24
C SER A 345 12.01 -15.96 -4.92
N PHE A 346 11.77 -15.12 -3.90
CA PHE A 346 12.73 -14.11 -3.47
C PHE A 346 13.96 -14.72 -2.78
N LYS A 347 13.77 -15.77 -1.96
CA LYS A 347 14.88 -16.58 -1.42
C LYS A 347 15.72 -17.20 -2.53
N LYS A 348 15.10 -17.75 -3.57
CA LYS A 348 15.81 -18.29 -4.73
C LYS A 348 16.62 -17.24 -5.48
N ASP A 349 16.08 -16.03 -5.66
CA ASP A 349 16.82 -14.93 -6.27
C ASP A 349 18.02 -14.51 -5.40
N SER A 350 17.87 -14.54 -4.07
CA SER A 350 18.96 -14.34 -3.11
C SER A 350 20.06 -15.39 -3.26
N GLU A 351 19.71 -16.68 -3.30
CA GLU A 351 20.66 -17.80 -3.47
C GLU A 351 21.43 -17.73 -4.80
N ASN A 352 20.74 -17.35 -5.88
CA ASN A 352 21.37 -17.17 -7.20
C ASN A 352 22.40 -16.03 -7.19
N LEU A 353 22.06 -14.92 -6.53
CA LEU A 353 22.94 -13.77 -6.40
C LEU A 353 24.16 -14.11 -5.53
N ASP A 354 23.94 -14.76 -4.39
CA ASP A 354 24.97 -15.26 -3.47
C ASP A 354 25.98 -16.18 -4.18
N SER A 355 25.47 -17.11 -4.99
CA SER A 355 26.29 -18.02 -5.80
C SER A 355 27.11 -17.28 -6.85
N ALA A 356 26.55 -16.24 -7.47
CA ALA A 356 27.24 -15.45 -8.49
C ALA A 356 28.34 -14.54 -7.90
N ILE A 357 28.09 -13.98 -6.72
CA ILE A 357 29.08 -13.21 -5.93
C ILE A 357 30.24 -14.13 -5.56
N THR A 358 29.94 -15.30 -4.98
CA THR A 358 30.96 -16.29 -4.59
C THR A 358 31.80 -16.77 -5.78
N SER A 359 31.15 -16.92 -6.95
CA SER A 359 31.82 -17.32 -8.19
C SER A 359 32.55 -16.17 -8.91
N GLN A 360 32.55 -14.95 -8.34
CA GLN A 360 33.16 -13.74 -8.91
C GLN A 360 32.81 -13.53 -10.39
N ASN A 361 31.54 -13.74 -10.75
CA ASN A 361 31.07 -13.60 -12.13
C ASN A 361 30.28 -12.29 -12.29
N PRO A 362 30.91 -11.17 -12.66
CA PRO A 362 30.27 -9.86 -12.68
C PRO A 362 29.05 -9.79 -13.60
N VAL A 363 29.04 -10.53 -14.71
CA VAL A 363 27.88 -10.58 -15.62
C VAL A 363 26.68 -11.23 -14.93
N LYS A 364 26.89 -12.35 -14.25
CA LYS A 364 25.83 -13.03 -13.49
C LYS A 364 25.40 -12.23 -12.27
N VAL A 365 26.32 -11.59 -11.55
CA VAL A 365 26.04 -10.72 -10.41
C VAL A 365 25.08 -9.59 -10.83
N LYS A 366 25.41 -8.84 -11.89
CA LYS A 366 24.54 -7.77 -12.40
C LYS A 366 23.16 -8.29 -12.82
N ARG A 367 23.11 -9.44 -13.50
CA ARG A 367 21.84 -10.05 -13.94
C ARG A 367 20.96 -10.46 -12.75
N TYR A 368 21.51 -11.19 -11.78
CA TYR A 368 20.75 -11.68 -10.64
C TYR A 368 20.37 -10.55 -9.68
N PHE A 369 21.23 -9.55 -9.51
CA PHE A 369 20.89 -8.33 -8.77
C PHE A 369 19.67 -7.63 -9.38
N ARG A 370 19.63 -7.41 -10.69
CA ARG A 370 18.45 -6.79 -11.34
C ARG A 370 17.17 -7.61 -11.16
N SER A 371 17.25 -8.95 -11.18
CA SER A 371 16.11 -9.83 -10.89
C SER A 371 15.64 -9.67 -9.44
N TYR A 372 16.58 -9.73 -8.50
CA TYR A 372 16.36 -9.55 -7.07
C TYR A 372 15.73 -8.17 -6.77
N ARG A 373 16.32 -7.10 -7.30
CA ARG A 373 15.84 -5.70 -7.21
C ARG A 373 14.41 -5.55 -7.70
N ARG A 374 14.09 -6.14 -8.86
CA ARG A 374 12.75 -6.09 -9.44
C ARG A 374 11.73 -6.80 -8.55
N ARG A 375 12.07 -7.98 -8.03
CA ARG A 375 11.16 -8.74 -7.15
C ARG A 375 10.95 -8.04 -5.82
N ALA A 376 12.00 -7.49 -5.22
CA ALA A 376 11.90 -6.65 -4.03
C ALA A 376 10.98 -5.44 -4.28
N GLY A 377 11.16 -4.75 -5.41
CA GLY A 377 10.32 -3.62 -5.81
C GLY A 377 8.84 -3.99 -6.00
N ASP A 378 8.53 -5.10 -6.69
CA ASP A 378 7.14 -5.58 -6.84
C ASP A 378 6.51 -5.88 -5.47
N ARG A 379 7.24 -6.53 -4.57
CA ARG A 379 6.72 -6.85 -3.24
C ARG A 379 6.50 -5.60 -2.40
N PHE A 380 7.45 -4.66 -2.41
CA PHE A 380 7.29 -3.40 -1.71
C PHE A 380 6.08 -2.61 -2.22
N TYR A 381 5.89 -2.52 -3.54
CA TYR A 381 4.73 -1.87 -4.14
C TYR A 381 3.40 -2.46 -3.62
N ARG A 382 3.30 -3.79 -3.48
CA ARG A 382 2.08 -4.42 -2.94
C ARG A 382 1.82 -4.03 -1.48
N VAL A 383 2.87 -4.06 -0.65
CA VAL A 383 2.75 -3.63 0.76
C VAL A 383 2.32 -2.16 0.85
N ASP A 384 2.86 -1.32 -0.03
CA ASP A 384 2.49 0.09 -0.15
C ASP A 384 1.02 0.29 -0.54
N VAL A 385 0.51 -0.49 -1.50
CA VAL A 385 -0.92 -0.49 -1.89
C VAL A 385 -1.82 -0.98 -0.75
N GLU A 386 -1.44 -2.07 -0.08
CA GLU A 386 -2.18 -2.60 1.06
C GLU A 386 -2.28 -1.57 2.20
N LEU A 387 -1.18 -0.88 2.52
CA LEU A 387 -1.16 0.17 3.52
C LEU A 387 -2.03 1.37 3.12
N LYS A 388 -1.99 1.80 1.84
CA LYS A 388 -2.85 2.90 1.35
C LYS A 388 -4.32 2.59 1.57
N ARG A 389 -4.70 1.37 1.20
CA ARG A 389 -6.06 0.88 1.34
C ARG A 389 -6.50 0.83 2.80
N LEU A 390 -5.62 0.42 3.70
CA LEU A 390 -5.90 0.42 5.13
C LEU A 390 -6.07 1.85 5.70
N CYS A 391 -5.24 2.81 5.29
CA CYS A 391 -5.43 4.22 5.64
C CYS A 391 -6.78 4.76 5.14
N GLY A 392 -7.22 4.37 3.94
CA GLY A 392 -8.56 4.69 3.44
C GLY A 392 -9.68 4.12 4.33
N ASN A 393 -9.52 2.88 4.80
CA ASN A 393 -10.46 2.26 5.73
C ASN A 393 -10.50 2.96 7.10
N LEU A 394 -9.36 3.45 7.60
CA LEU A 394 -9.31 4.26 8.81
C LEU A 394 -10.07 5.58 8.66
N ARG A 395 -9.97 6.25 7.51
CA ARG A 395 -10.75 7.46 7.20
C ARG A 395 -12.27 7.21 7.23
N ILE A 396 -12.74 6.06 6.74
CA ILE A 396 -14.16 5.67 6.82
C ILE A 396 -14.63 5.56 8.28
N VAL A 397 -13.75 5.14 9.20
CA VAL A 397 -14.02 5.04 10.63
C VAL A 397 -13.97 6.41 11.34
N GLY A 398 -13.33 7.42 10.75
CA GLY A 398 -13.17 8.75 11.36
C GLY A 398 -14.49 9.49 11.63
N GLU A 399 -15.44 9.47 10.69
CA GLU A 399 -16.73 10.16 10.84
C GLU A 399 -17.56 9.62 12.03
N PRO A 400 -17.83 8.31 12.15
CA PRO A 400 -18.61 7.79 13.28
C PRO A 400 -17.88 7.98 14.62
N LEU A 401 -16.53 7.96 14.65
CA LEU A 401 -15.76 8.33 15.85
C LEU A 401 -15.99 9.79 16.25
N ALA A 402 -15.98 10.70 15.28
CA ALA A 402 -16.25 12.11 15.53
C ALA A 402 -17.70 12.33 16.02
N SER A 403 -18.66 11.53 15.54
CA SER A 403 -20.03 11.50 16.05
C SER A 403 -20.10 11.11 17.52
N VAL A 404 -19.42 10.03 17.93
CA VAL A 404 -19.32 9.64 19.35
C VAL A 404 -18.66 10.75 20.17
N LEU A 405 -17.58 11.37 19.67
CA LEU A 405 -16.87 12.44 20.36
C LEU A 405 -17.77 13.68 20.59
N ARG A 406 -18.64 14.03 19.63
CA ARG A 406 -19.61 15.13 19.77
C ARG A 406 -20.67 14.87 20.85
N MET A 407 -20.98 13.62 21.18
CA MET A 407 -21.96 13.28 22.22
C MET A 407 -21.39 13.29 23.65
N ILE A 408 -20.08 13.11 23.78
CA ILE A 408 -19.36 13.18 25.06
C ILE A 408 -18.66 14.52 25.31
N GLY A 409 -18.56 15.37 24.30
CA GLY A 409 -18.20 16.79 24.43
C GLY A 409 -19.42 17.61 24.87
#